data_AF-A0A838Q062-F1
#
_entry.id   AF-A0A838Q062-F1
#
_cell.length_a   1.000
_cell.length_b   1.000
_cell.length_c   1.000
_cell.angle_alpha   90.00
_cell.angle_beta   90.00
_cell.angle_gamma   90.00
#
_symmetry.space_group_name_H-M   'P 1'
#
loop_
_entity.id
_entity.type
_entity.pdbx_description
1 polymer ?
#
loop_
_entity_poly.entity_id
_entity_poly.type
_entity_poly.pdbx_seq_one_letter_code
_entity_poly.pdbx_strand_id
1 'polypeptide(L)' 'MTVTLLDAEPLVAYLNDRAKWHSWAVKQFSGLPPPLVSCEAALSEACFLTCRNGGEPADVLQMLRRRAFEVEFEL' A
#
# COMPACT_ATOMS: atom_id res chain seq x y z
N MET A 1 17.10 -9.79 -11.09
CA MET A 1 15.67 -9.59 -10.76
C MET A 1 15.62 -8.56 -9.65
N THR A 2 14.74 -7.56 -9.76
CA THR A 2 14.56 -6.50 -8.75
C THR A 2 13.26 -6.76 -8.00
N VAL A 3 13.29 -6.69 -6.68
CA VAL A 3 12.11 -6.71 -5.82
C VAL A 3 11.81 -5.29 -5.38
N THR A 4 10.54 -4.88 -5.48
CA THR A 4 10.09 -3.58 -4.95
C THR A 4 9.34 -3.80 -3.66
N LEU A 5 9.88 -3.23 -2.58
CA LEU A 5 9.25 -3.24 -1.27
C LEU A 5 8.21 -2.12 -1.17
N LEU A 6 7.00 -2.48 -0.76
CA LEU A 6 5.89 -1.58 -0.50
C LEU A 6 5.79 -1.28 1.00
N ASP A 7 6.03 -0.02 1.33
CA ASP A 7 5.86 0.54 2.67
C ASP A 7 4.41 1.05 2.89
N ALA A 8 4.07 1.35 4.14
CA ALA A 8 2.74 1.78 4.55
C ALA A 8 2.32 3.12 3.93
N GLU A 9 3.17 4.14 4.02
CA GLU A 9 2.83 5.50 3.57
C GLU A 9 2.52 5.60 2.07
N PRO A 10 3.30 5.01 1.14
CA PRO A 10 2.95 4.97 -0.27
C PRO A 10 1.59 4.34 -0.55
N LEU A 11 1.23 3.27 0.19
CA LEU A 11 -0.06 2.62 0.06
C LEU A 11 -1.21 3.50 0.57
N VAL A 12 -1.02 4.15 1.72
CA VAL A 12 -1.99 5.10 2.28
C VAL A 12 -2.19 6.30 1.35
N ALA A 13 -1.11 6.84 0.78
CA ALA A 13 -1.18 7.92 -0.20
C ALA A 13 -1.89 7.50 -1.49
N TYR A 14 -1.71 6.25 -1.93
CA TYR A 14 -2.42 5.70 -3.10
C TYR A 14 -3.93 5.62 -2.86
N LEU A 15 -4.37 5.19 -1.67
CA LEU A 15 -5.78 4.99 -1.33
C LEU A 15 -6.53 6.28 -0.95
N ASN A 16 -5.82 7.33 -0.52
CA ASN A 16 -6.41 8.59 -0.08
C ASN A 16 -6.20 9.70 -1.12
N ASP A 17 -7.26 10.09 -1.84
CA ASP A 17 -7.23 11.13 -2.88
C ASP A 17 -6.91 12.54 -2.34
N ARG A 18 -7.07 12.75 -1.03
CA ARG A 18 -6.71 14.00 -0.33
C ARG A 18 -5.27 13.99 0.18
N ALA A 19 -4.55 12.86 0.09
CA ALA A 19 -3.17 12.79 0.55
C ALA A 19 -2.26 13.70 -0.29
N LYS A 20 -1.34 14.39 0.38
CA LYS A 20 -0.35 15.29 -0.27
C LYS A 20 0.39 14.60 -1.43
N TRP A 21 0.66 13.31 -1.29
CA TRP A 21 1.43 12.52 -2.24
C TRP A 21 0.59 11.59 -3.11
N HIS A 22 -0.74 11.76 -3.16
CA HIS A 22 -1.64 10.89 -3.92
C HIS A 22 -1.22 10.74 -5.39
N SER A 23 -1.03 11.87 -6.09
CA SER A 23 -0.61 11.86 -7.50
C SER A 23 0.75 11.22 -7.73
N TRP A 24 1.66 11.34 -6.76
CA TRP A 24 2.96 10.66 -6.82
C TRP A 24 2.80 9.15 -6.66
N ALA A 25 2.00 8.71 -5.70
CA ALA A 25 1.75 7.29 -5.44
C ALA A 25 1.06 6.63 -6.63
N VAL A 26 0.02 7.24 -7.20
CA VAL A 26 -0.64 6.75 -8.42
C VAL A 26 0.36 6.58 -9.56
N LYS A 27 1.26 7.55 -9.76
CA LYS A 27 2.31 7.47 -10.78
C LYS A 27 3.28 6.31 -10.52
N GLN A 28 3.73 6.11 -9.29
CA GLN A 28 4.61 4.98 -8.96
C GLN A 28 3.93 3.64 -9.24
N PHE A 29 2.71 3.44 -8.72
CA PHE A 29 1.98 2.18 -8.87
C PHE A 29 1.65 1.87 -10.34
N SER A 30 1.45 2.88 -11.18
CA SER A 30 1.24 2.69 -12.63
C SER A 30 2.49 2.19 -13.38
N GLY A 31 3.69 2.45 -12.84
CA GLY A 31 4.96 2.13 -13.48
C GLY A 31 5.68 0.92 -12.89
N LEU A 32 5.20 0.38 -11.76
CA LEU A 32 5.82 -0.75 -11.09
C LEU A 32 5.11 -2.06 -11.47
N PRO A 33 5.86 -3.11 -11.86
CA PRO A 33 5.27 -4.40 -12.16
C PRO A 33 4.76 -5.07 -10.87
N PRO A 34 3.53 -5.58 -10.83
CA PRO A 34 3.04 -6.39 -9.71
C PRO A 34 3.62 -7.82 -9.73
N PRO A 35 3.59 -8.53 -8.59
CA PRO A 35 3.18 -8.04 -7.28
C PRO A 35 4.28 -7.19 -6.61
N LEU A 36 3.88 -6.12 -5.91
CA LEU A 36 4.78 -5.46 -4.96
C LEU A 36 4.88 -6.30 -3.69
N VAL A 37 6.01 -6.25 -2.98
CA VAL A 37 6.24 -7.10 -1.80
C VAL A 37 6.14 -6.26 -0.52
N SER A 38 5.40 -6.72 0.47
CA SER A 38 5.23 -6.03 1.76
C SER A 38 5.34 -7.02 2.93
N CYS A 39 5.13 -6.52 4.15
CA CYS A 39 5.12 -7.30 5.40
C CYS A 39 3.88 -6.96 6.24
N GLU A 40 3.59 -7.80 7.23
CA GLU A 40 2.45 -7.62 8.15
C GLU A 40 2.53 -6.28 8.90
N ALA A 41 3.73 -5.84 9.28
CA ALA A 41 3.94 -4.59 10.01
C ALA A 41 3.52 -3.37 9.16
N ALA A 42 4.01 -3.27 7.92
CA ALA A 42 3.67 -2.18 7.00
C ALA A 42 2.18 -2.20 6.62
N LEU A 43 1.58 -3.38 6.42
CA LEU A 43 0.14 -3.49 6.17
C LEU A 43 -0.70 -3.11 7.39
N SER A 44 -0.25 -3.46 8.60
CA SER A 44 -0.92 -3.07 9.85
C SER A 44 -0.87 -1.56 10.07
N GLU A 45 0.29 -0.93 9.81
CA GLU A 45 0.44 0.52 9.84
C GLU A 45 -0.42 1.20 8.78
N ALA A 46 -0.46 0.69 7.54
CA ALA A 46 -1.32 1.22 6.49
C ALA A 46 -2.80 1.16 6.87
N CYS A 47 -3.26 0.06 7.49
CA CYS A 47 -4.61 -0.06 8.03
C CYS A 47 -4.89 1.02 9.09
N PHE A 48 -3.97 1.19 10.05
CA PHE A 48 -4.10 2.19 11.12
C PHE A 48 -4.16 3.62 10.56
N LEU A 49 -3.24 3.98 9.66
CA LEU A 49 -3.17 5.30 9.06
C LEU A 49 -4.38 5.60 8.17
N THR A 50 -4.87 4.60 7.43
CA THR A 50 -6.10 4.73 6.63
C THR A 50 -7.30 5.05 7.53
N CYS A 51 -7.49 4.29 8.62
CA CYS A 51 -8.54 4.56 9.60
C CYS A 51 -8.41 5.96 10.22
N ARG A 52 -7.18 6.34 10.62
CA ARG A 52 -6.88 7.64 11.22
C ARG A 52 -7.22 8.81 10.29
N ASN A 53 -7.10 8.59 8.99
CA ASN A 53 -7.39 9.58 7.95
C ASN A 53 -8.86 9.56 7.48
N GLY A 54 -9.72 8.74 8.11
CA GLY A 54 -11.15 8.64 7.80
C GLY A 54 -11.50 7.74 6.62
N GLY A 55 -10.56 6.89 6.17
CA GLY A 55 -10.80 5.83 5.19
C GLY A 55 -11.09 4.48 5.82
N GLU A 56 -11.39 3.48 4.99
CA GLU A 56 -11.70 2.12 5.43
C GLU A 56 -10.46 1.21 5.36
N PRO A 57 -9.98 0.64 6.50
CA PRO A 57 -8.86 -0.31 6.49
C PRO A 57 -9.10 -1.54 5.60
N ALA A 58 -10.36 -1.86 5.34
CA ALA A 58 -10.76 -2.92 4.42
C ALA A 58 -10.23 -2.71 2.99
N ASP A 59 -9.98 -1.46 2.56
CA ASP A 59 -9.45 -1.15 1.24
C ASP A 59 -8.00 -1.63 1.06
N VAL A 60 -7.18 -1.49 2.10
CA VAL A 60 -5.82 -2.06 2.16
C VAL A 60 -5.88 -3.58 1.99
N LEU A 61 -6.76 -4.25 2.74
CA LEU A 61 -6.93 -5.70 2.68
C LEU A 61 -7.52 -6.17 1.34
N GLN A 62 -8.37 -5.36 0.71
CA GLN A 62 -8.94 -5.68 -0.60
C GLN A 62 -7.86 -5.67 -1.69
N MET A 63 -6.90 -4.75 -1.64
CA MET A 63 -5.77 -4.74 -2.55
C MET A 63 -4.87 -5.98 -2.38
N LEU A 64 -4.63 -6.41 -1.13
CA LEU A 64 -3.93 -7.67 -0.84
C LEU A 64 -4.68 -8.87 -1.46
N ARG A 65 -6.00 -8.95 -1.25
CA ARG A 65 -6.84 -10.02 -1.82
C ARG A 65 -6.85 -10.05 -3.34
N ARG A 66 -6.68 -8.89 -3.99
CA ARG A 66 -6.59 -8.76 -5.46
C ARG A 66 -5.19 -9.09 -6.00
N ARG A 67 -4.24 -9.49 -5.15
CA ARG A 67 -2.83 -9.73 -5.49
C ARG A 67 -2.14 -8.51 -6.10
N ALA A 68 -2.55 -7.30 -5.69
CA ALA A 68 -1.80 -6.08 -6.02
C ALA A 68 -0.44 -6.05 -5.29
N PHE A 69 -0.37 -6.73 -4.15
CA PHE A 69 0.85 -6.96 -3.38
C PHE A 69 0.81 -8.35 -2.74
N GLU A 70 1.99 -8.84 -2.37
CA GLU A 70 2.22 -10.09 -1.65
C GLU A 70 2.92 -9.82 -0.31
N VAL A 71 2.62 -10.65 0.69
CA VAL A 71 3.30 -10.62 2.00
C VAL A 71 4.34 -11.73 1.96
N GLU A 72 5.62 -11.37 1.90
CA GLU A 72 6.69 -12.37 1.72
C GLU A 72 7.79 -12.31 2.79
N PHE A 73 7.76 -11.34 3.71
CA PHE A 73 8.81 -11.23 4.72
C PHE A 73 8.29 -10.82 6.09
N GLU A 74 8.84 -11.46 7.12
CA GLU A 74 8.70 -11.05 8.51
C GLU A 74 9.78 -10.00 8.85
N LEU A 75 9.39 -8.92 9.53
CA LEU A 75 10.31 -7.88 10.04
C LEU A 75 10.60 -8.05 11.53
#